data_AF-A0A6P7N0C1-F1
#
_entry.id   AF-A0A6P7N0C1-F1
#
_cell.length_a   1.000
_cell.length_b   1.000
_cell.length_c   1.000
_cell.angle_alpha   90.00
_cell.angle_beta   90.00
_cell.angle_gamma   90.00
#
_symmetry.space_group_name_H-M   'P 1'
#
loop_
_entity.id
_entity.type
_entity.pdbx_description
1 polymer ?
#
loop_
_entity_poly.entity_id
_entity_poly.type
_entity_poly.pdbx_seq_one_letter_code
_entity_poly.pdbx_strand_id
1 'polypeptide(L)'
;MRFGRQQWSTASLLILMVKVISGHTLKCQPAEYQIRDECCPLCPAGSRVKTDCKVDRSTSCLPCLSGTYMDHPTGLKKCLICTNCDKGSGLKTKKPCTITSDTVCEPLEGFYCAKSSDNDCDVAKKHRSCEPGQYISKKVMEPSQMDHLHPVDHTHSVNQTFRC
;
A
#
# COMPACT_ATOMS: atom_id res chain seq x y z
N MET A 1 67.38 26.67 -24.75
CA MET A 1 66.64 25.82 -23.79
C MET A 1 65.37 26.56 -23.39
N ARG A 2 64.18 26.06 -23.77
CA ARG A 2 62.89 26.74 -23.52
C ARG A 2 62.36 26.31 -22.14
N PHE A 3 62.26 27.26 -21.21
CA PHE A 3 61.54 27.10 -19.95
C PHE A 3 60.03 27.10 -20.23
N GLY A 4 59.42 25.91 -20.22
CA GLY A 4 57.97 25.76 -20.30
C GLY A 4 57.31 26.21 -19.01
N ARG A 5 56.50 27.27 -19.07
CA ARG A 5 55.61 27.66 -17.96
C ARG A 5 54.54 26.58 -17.81
N GLN A 6 54.51 25.90 -16.67
CA GLN A 6 53.41 25.02 -16.29
C GLN A 6 52.17 25.89 -16.03
N GLN A 7 51.27 25.95 -17.01
CA GLN A 7 49.98 26.64 -16.89
C GLN A 7 49.05 25.76 -16.07
N TRP A 8 49.02 25.93 -14.75
CA TRP A 8 47.98 25.31 -13.92
C TRP A 8 46.65 25.99 -14.26
N SER A 9 45.83 25.35 -15.10
CA SER A 9 44.53 25.85 -15.51
C SER A 9 43.65 26.13 -14.29
N THR A 10 43.15 27.35 -14.17
CA THR A 10 42.14 27.78 -13.18
C THR A 10 40.89 26.91 -13.19
N ALA A 11 40.61 26.26 -14.33
CA ALA A 11 39.59 25.23 -14.49
C ALA A 11 39.75 24.08 -13.47
N SER A 12 40.97 23.65 -13.15
CA SER A 12 41.20 22.55 -12.20
C SER A 12 40.82 22.91 -10.75
N LEU A 13 40.97 24.17 -10.36
CA LEU A 13 40.55 24.66 -9.02
C LEU A 13 39.03 24.83 -8.96
N LEU A 14 38.41 25.29 -10.05
CA LEU A 14 36.95 25.37 -10.18
C LEU A 14 36.30 23.97 -10.10
N ILE A 15 36.86 22.97 -10.77
CA ILE A 15 36.36 21.58 -10.74
C ILE A 15 36.37 20.99 -9.32
N LEU A 16 37.33 21.37 -8.46
CA LEU A 16 37.37 20.95 -7.06
C LEU A 16 36.22 21.56 -6.24
N MET A 17 35.87 22.84 -6.50
CA MET A 17 34.78 23.54 -5.82
C MET A 17 33.40 23.00 -6.23
N VAL A 18 33.21 22.57 -7.49
CA VAL A 18 31.94 21.96 -7.93
C VAL A 18 31.66 20.61 -7.26
N LYS A 19 32.70 19.87 -6.85
CA LYS A 19 32.52 18.58 -6.13
C LYS A 19 32.12 18.74 -4.67
N VAL A 20 32.35 19.90 -4.05
CA VAL A 20 32.02 20.20 -2.64
C VAL A 20 30.54 20.60 -2.47
N ILE A 21 29.84 20.95 -3.55
CA ILE A 21 28.40 21.26 -3.53
C ILE A 21 27.56 20.01 -3.85
N SER A 22 28.07 18.82 -3.50
CA SER A 22 27.22 17.63 -3.45
C SER A 22 26.31 17.81 -2.24
N GLY A 23 25.14 18.41 -2.45
CA GLY A 23 24.13 18.59 -1.41
C GLY A 23 23.95 17.29 -0.66
N HIS A 24 24.24 17.30 0.64
CA HIS A 24 23.92 16.18 1.51
C HIS A 24 22.39 16.08 1.55
N THR A 25 21.80 15.29 0.65
CA THR A 25 20.40 14.92 0.77
C THR A 25 20.27 14.14 2.06
N LEU A 26 19.60 14.74 3.06
CA LEU A 26 19.30 14.09 4.31
C LEU A 26 18.47 12.84 4.00
N LYS A 27 19.03 11.65 4.28
CA LYS A 27 18.33 10.38 4.16
C LYS A 27 17.97 9.91 5.56
N CYS A 28 16.69 9.97 5.88
CA CYS A 28 16.18 9.46 7.15
C CYS A 28 16.22 7.93 7.21
N GLN A 29 16.22 7.37 8.42
CA GLN A 29 16.14 5.93 8.60
C GLN A 29 14.76 5.39 8.19
N PRO A 30 14.61 4.07 7.94
CA PRO A 30 13.32 3.48 7.55
C PRO A 30 12.17 3.73 8.55
N ALA A 31 12.48 3.95 9.82
CA ALA A 31 11.52 4.24 10.88
C ALA A 31 11.24 5.76 11.07
N GLU A 32 11.69 6.59 10.13
CA GLU A 32 11.62 8.05 10.21
C GLU A 32 11.02 8.66 8.94
N TYR A 33 10.40 9.82 9.07
CA TYR A 33 9.99 10.67 7.96
C TYR A 33 10.74 11.99 8.01
N GLN A 34 10.99 12.56 6.83
CA GLN A 34 11.65 13.86 6.72
C GLN A 34 10.63 15.00 6.86
N ILE A 35 10.93 15.93 7.76
CA ILE A 35 10.25 17.23 7.83
C ILE A 35 11.31 18.32 7.74
N ARG A 36 11.30 19.07 6.62
CA ARG A 36 12.34 20.05 6.29
C ARG A 36 13.73 19.38 6.28
N ASP A 37 14.61 19.77 7.20
CA ASP A 37 15.99 19.28 7.33
C ASP A 37 16.16 18.40 8.59
N GLU A 38 15.06 17.87 9.14
CA GLU A 38 15.06 16.99 10.31
C GLU A 38 14.37 15.66 9.99
N CYS A 39 14.86 14.58 10.63
CA CYS A 39 14.25 13.26 10.58
C CYS A 39 13.46 13.02 11.87
N CYS A 40 12.18 12.72 11.72
CA CYS A 40 11.27 12.49 12.83
C CYS A 40 10.81 11.03 12.86
N PRO A 41 10.65 10.41 14.03
CA PRO A 41 10.15 9.04 14.13
C PRO A 41 8.71 8.93 13.62
N LEU A 42 8.41 7.89 12.86
CA LEU A 42 7.07 7.59 12.34
C LEU A 42 6.08 7.28 13.48
N CYS A 43 4.80 7.52 13.22
CA CYS A 43 3.73 6.99 14.05
C CYS A 43 3.47 5.52 13.72
N PRO A 44 3.07 4.69 14.70
CA PRO A 44 2.76 3.28 14.45
C PRO A 44 1.49 3.13 13.59
N ALA A 45 1.29 1.93 13.04
CA ALA A 45 0.03 1.56 12.38
C ALA A 45 -1.18 1.85 13.28
N GLY A 46 -2.30 2.23 12.67
CA GLY A 46 -3.50 2.68 13.37
C GLY A 46 -3.42 4.09 13.95
N SER A 47 -2.33 4.82 13.71
CA SER A 47 -2.16 6.21 14.17
C SER A 47 -1.65 7.12 13.06
N ARG A 48 -1.86 8.43 13.25
CA ARG A 48 -1.38 9.51 12.40
C ARG A 48 -0.58 10.54 13.20
N VAL A 49 0.23 11.33 12.52
CA VAL A 49 0.95 12.45 13.13
C VAL A 49 -0.05 13.53 13.55
N LYS A 50 -0.07 13.85 14.85
CA LYS A 50 -0.77 15.00 15.41
C LYS A 50 0.10 16.24 15.35
N THR A 51 1.34 16.11 15.82
CA THR A 51 2.34 17.17 15.85
C THR A 51 3.69 16.59 15.44
N ASP A 52 4.39 17.27 14.54
CA ASP A 52 5.73 16.87 14.10
C ASP A 52 6.72 16.93 15.28
N CYS A 53 7.84 16.21 15.16
CA CYS A 53 8.90 16.28 16.15
C CYS A 53 9.57 17.67 16.15
N LYS A 54 10.30 17.96 17.23
CA LYS A 54 11.17 19.11 17.41
C LYS A 54 12.48 18.64 18.05
N VAL A 55 13.48 19.51 18.10
CA VAL A 55 14.79 19.25 18.74
C VAL A 55 14.68 18.61 20.14
N ASP A 56 13.69 19.02 20.95
CA ASP A 56 13.49 18.55 22.32
C ASP A 56 12.33 17.54 22.48
N ARG A 57 11.58 17.22 21.41
CA ARG A 57 10.30 16.48 21.49
C ARG A 57 10.12 15.53 20.32
N SER A 58 9.78 14.28 20.63
CA SER A 58 9.42 13.29 19.61
C SER A 58 8.07 13.59 18.93
N THR A 59 7.81 12.93 17.81
CA THR A 59 6.53 12.98 17.09
C THR A 59 5.38 12.61 18.01
N SER A 60 4.33 13.43 18.03
CA SER A 60 3.09 13.10 18.76
C SER A 60 2.11 12.41 17.82
N CYS A 61 1.63 11.25 18.22
CA CYS A 61 0.71 10.43 17.42
C CYS A 61 -0.71 10.44 18.00
N LEU A 62 -1.70 10.33 17.13
CA LEU A 62 -3.11 10.20 17.48
C LEU A 62 -3.72 9.00 16.74
N PRO A 63 -4.56 8.18 17.38
CA PRO A 63 -5.21 7.06 16.70
C PRO A 63 -6.11 7.53 15.56
N CYS A 64 -6.27 6.67 14.57
CA CYS A 64 -7.27 6.82 13.52
C CYS A 64 -8.68 6.72 14.09
N LEU A 65 -9.62 7.41 13.46
CA LEU A 65 -11.03 7.36 13.82
C LEU A 65 -11.73 6.24 13.04
N SER A 66 -12.88 5.78 13.54
CA SER A 66 -13.73 4.82 12.82
C SER A 66 -14.02 5.30 11.39
N GLY A 67 -13.90 4.39 10.43
CA GLY A 67 -13.99 4.71 9.00
C GLY A 67 -12.66 5.16 8.37
N THR A 68 -11.56 5.15 9.12
CA THR A 68 -10.22 5.39 8.59
C THR A 68 -9.19 4.38 9.14
N TYR A 69 -8.11 4.16 8.40
CA TYR A 69 -7.06 3.21 8.74
C TYR A 69 -5.65 3.71 8.41
N MET A 70 -4.66 3.02 8.96
CA MET A 70 -3.26 3.09 8.56
C MET A 70 -2.61 1.73 8.82
N ASP A 71 -2.21 1.03 7.76
CA ASP A 71 -1.68 -0.34 7.79
C ASP A 71 -0.20 -0.44 8.12
N HIS A 72 0.53 0.67 7.96
CA HIS A 72 1.97 0.73 8.19
C HIS A 72 2.37 1.95 9.04
N PRO A 73 3.56 1.94 9.65
CA PRO A 73 4.10 3.13 10.30
C PRO A 73 4.18 4.31 9.32
N THR A 74 3.73 5.49 9.75
CA THR A 74 3.48 6.61 8.84
C THR A 74 3.92 7.97 9.40
N GLY A 75 4.33 8.85 8.49
CA GLY A 75 4.54 10.28 8.73
C GLY A 75 3.32 11.13 8.33
N LEU A 76 2.21 10.50 7.92
CA LEU A 76 1.02 11.20 7.44
C LEU A 76 0.25 11.85 8.60
N LYS A 77 -0.27 13.05 8.33
CA LYS A 77 -1.14 13.79 9.27
C LYS A 77 -2.61 13.39 9.21
N LYS A 78 -3.00 12.54 8.26
CA LYS A 78 -4.36 12.04 8.06
C LYS A 78 -4.32 10.53 7.84
N CYS A 79 -5.33 9.84 8.38
CA CYS A 79 -5.53 8.41 8.10
C CYS A 79 -6.16 8.23 6.72
N LEU A 80 -5.97 7.06 6.13
CA LEU A 80 -6.59 6.66 4.87
C LEU A 80 -8.07 6.36 5.12
N ILE A 81 -8.95 6.70 4.18
CA ILE A 81 -10.38 6.40 4.29
C ILE A 81 -10.57 4.93 3.93
N CYS A 82 -11.38 4.22 4.72
CA CYS A 82 -11.69 2.83 4.40
C CYS A 82 -12.43 2.71 3.06
N THR A 83 -12.07 1.69 2.28
CA THR A 83 -12.77 1.31 1.06
C THR A 83 -14.20 0.88 1.39
N ASN A 84 -15.15 1.29 0.55
CA ASN A 84 -16.55 0.88 0.65
C ASN A 84 -16.86 -0.15 -0.43
N CYS A 85 -17.22 -1.36 -0.03
CA CYS A 85 -17.66 -2.42 -0.95
C CYS A 85 -19.10 -2.15 -1.38
N ASP A 86 -19.26 -1.37 -2.43
CA ASP A 86 -20.58 -1.00 -2.96
C ASP A 86 -21.32 -2.21 -3.54
N LYS A 87 -22.50 -2.49 -2.98
CA LYS A 87 -23.41 -3.54 -3.49
C LYS A 87 -23.90 -3.23 -4.90
N GLY A 88 -24.07 -1.95 -5.26
CA GLY A 88 -24.44 -1.53 -6.61
C GLY A 88 -23.40 -1.94 -7.65
N SER A 89 -22.14 -2.03 -7.24
CA SER A 89 -21.01 -2.47 -8.05
C SER A 89 -20.78 -3.99 -8.04
N GLY A 90 -21.68 -4.77 -7.41
CA GLY A 90 -21.55 -6.22 -7.35
C GLY A 90 -20.57 -6.72 -6.29
N LEU A 91 -20.24 -5.89 -5.28
CA LEU A 91 -19.29 -6.22 -4.21
C LEU A 91 -19.99 -6.30 -2.84
N LYS A 92 -19.41 -7.08 -1.94
CA LYS A 92 -19.76 -7.14 -0.51
C LYS A 92 -18.50 -7.13 0.34
N THR A 93 -18.65 -6.68 1.58
CA THR A 93 -17.56 -6.73 2.56
C THR A 93 -17.29 -8.16 2.99
N LYS A 94 -16.08 -8.63 2.73
CA LYS A 94 -15.53 -9.90 3.24
C LYS A 94 -14.91 -9.72 4.62
N LYS A 95 -14.08 -8.67 4.79
CA LYS A 95 -13.49 -8.28 6.08
C LYS A 95 -13.76 -6.80 6.33
N PRO A 96 -14.25 -6.44 7.53
CA PRO A 96 -14.52 -5.04 7.86
C PRO A 96 -13.21 -4.25 8.03
N CYS A 97 -13.29 -2.94 7.79
CA CYS A 97 -12.18 -2.03 8.09
C CYS A 97 -11.86 -1.99 9.58
N THR A 98 -10.59 -1.88 9.91
CA THR A 98 -10.09 -1.60 11.26
C THR A 98 -9.17 -0.38 11.22
N ILE A 99 -8.76 0.15 12.36
CA ILE A 99 -7.79 1.26 12.36
C ILE A 99 -6.45 0.86 11.73
N THR A 100 -6.10 -0.43 11.67
CA THR A 100 -4.84 -0.96 11.12
C THR A 100 -4.98 -1.67 9.78
N SER A 101 -6.18 -1.77 9.21
CA SER A 101 -6.39 -2.50 7.96
C SER A 101 -7.60 -1.96 7.21
N ASP A 102 -7.49 -1.88 5.89
CA ASP A 102 -8.64 -1.52 5.06
C ASP A 102 -9.75 -2.59 5.10
N THR A 103 -10.92 -2.23 4.60
CA THR A 103 -11.96 -3.17 4.20
C THR A 103 -11.43 -4.09 3.11
N VAL A 104 -11.77 -5.38 3.17
CA VAL A 104 -11.57 -6.32 2.06
C VAL A 104 -12.92 -6.64 1.43
N CYS A 105 -13.02 -6.43 0.12
CA CYS A 105 -14.18 -6.67 -0.71
C CYS A 105 -14.10 -8.03 -1.42
N GLU A 106 -15.27 -8.65 -1.58
CA GLU A 106 -15.46 -9.84 -2.41
C GLU A 106 -16.68 -9.67 -3.32
N PRO A 107 -16.77 -10.38 -4.44
CA PRO A 107 -17.95 -10.35 -5.29
C PRO A 107 -19.23 -10.81 -4.58
N LEU A 108 -20.36 -10.19 -4.91
CA LEU A 108 -21.69 -10.69 -4.59
C LEU A 108 -21.98 -11.99 -5.34
N GLU A 109 -22.94 -12.76 -4.83
CA GLU A 109 -23.44 -13.93 -5.54
C GLU A 109 -23.95 -13.55 -6.95
N GLY A 110 -23.58 -14.33 -7.95
CA GLY A 110 -23.87 -13.99 -9.34
C GLY A 110 -22.92 -12.95 -9.94
N PHE A 111 -21.84 -12.57 -9.25
CA PHE A 111 -20.72 -11.79 -9.79
C PHE A 111 -19.38 -12.51 -9.59
N TYR A 112 -18.41 -12.22 -10.48
CA TYR A 112 -17.01 -12.64 -10.31
C TYR A 112 -16.09 -11.43 -10.25
N CYS A 113 -14.94 -11.63 -9.62
CA CYS A 113 -13.91 -10.62 -9.60
C CYS A 113 -13.20 -10.54 -10.96
N ALA A 114 -13.33 -9.40 -11.63
CA ALA A 114 -12.64 -9.13 -12.90
C ALA A 114 -11.24 -8.53 -12.67
N LYS A 115 -11.03 -7.86 -11.54
CA LYS A 115 -9.74 -7.31 -11.14
C LYS A 115 -9.60 -7.46 -9.62
N SER A 116 -8.54 -8.13 -9.19
CA SER A 116 -8.21 -8.35 -7.79
C SER A 116 -6.79 -7.85 -7.47
N SER A 117 -6.61 -7.34 -6.26
CA SER A 117 -5.30 -7.07 -5.67
C SER A 117 -5.14 -7.90 -4.41
N ASP A 118 -4.25 -8.90 -4.46
CA ASP A 118 -4.08 -9.90 -3.40
C ASP A 118 -5.41 -10.59 -3.05
N ASN A 119 -5.99 -10.27 -1.89
CA ASN A 119 -7.23 -10.86 -1.39
C ASN A 119 -8.47 -9.95 -1.56
N ASP A 120 -8.30 -8.76 -2.14
CA ASP A 120 -9.34 -7.75 -2.36
C ASP A 120 -9.84 -7.76 -3.81
N CYS A 121 -11.13 -7.48 -4.00
CA CYS A 121 -11.74 -7.36 -5.32
C CYS A 121 -12.11 -5.91 -5.66
N ASP A 122 -11.32 -5.30 -6.55
CA ASP A 122 -11.53 -3.93 -7.05
C ASP A 122 -12.79 -3.82 -7.92
N VAL A 123 -13.00 -4.80 -8.80
CA VAL A 123 -14.04 -4.75 -9.85
C VAL A 123 -14.74 -6.08 -9.95
N ALA A 124 -16.04 -6.09 -9.67
CA ALA A 124 -16.92 -7.23 -9.90
C ALA A 124 -17.69 -7.09 -11.23
N LYS A 125 -17.89 -8.22 -11.91
CA LYS A 125 -18.72 -8.32 -13.12
C LYS A 125 -19.77 -9.40 -12.94
N LYS A 126 -20.98 -9.13 -13.42
CA LYS A 126 -22.08 -10.10 -13.34
C LYS A 126 -21.77 -11.32 -14.21
N HIS A 127 -22.14 -12.49 -13.71
CA HIS A 127 -22.15 -13.70 -14.51
C HIS A 127 -23.18 -13.60 -15.64
N ARG A 128 -22.89 -14.28 -16.75
CA ARG A 128 -23.84 -14.44 -17.84
C ARG A 128 -24.95 -15.39 -17.40
N SER A 129 -26.18 -15.08 -17.80
CA SER A 129 -27.27 -16.06 -17.78
C SER A 129 -27.00 -17.13 -18.83
N CYS A 130 -27.25 -18.39 -18.47
CA CYS A 130 -27.14 -19.50 -19.40
C CYS A 130 -28.45 -19.67 -20.18
N GLU A 131 -28.34 -20.05 -21.46
CA GLU A 131 -29.47 -20.43 -22.30
C GLU A 131 -30.05 -21.79 -21.85
N PRO A 132 -31.30 -22.10 -22.21
CA PRO A 132 -31.88 -23.41 -21.93
C PRO A 132 -30.99 -24.55 -22.43
N GLY A 133 -30.61 -25.48 -21.54
CA GLY A 133 -29.72 -26.60 -21.84
C GLY A 133 -28.23 -26.35 -21.53
N GLN A 134 -27.84 -25.13 -21.17
CA GLN A 134 -26.51 -24.83 -20.65
C GLN A 134 -26.47 -24.93 -19.12
N TYR A 135 -25.31 -25.26 -18.57
CA TYR A 135 -25.09 -25.37 -17.13
C TYR A 135 -23.85 -24.59 -16.70
N ILE A 136 -23.84 -24.23 -15.42
CA ILE A 136 -22.74 -23.54 -14.78
C ILE A 136 -21.63 -24.55 -14.46
N SER A 137 -20.43 -24.37 -15.04
CA SER A 137 -19.24 -25.10 -14.58
C SER A 137 -18.63 -24.42 -13.36
N LYS A 138 -18.50 -25.11 -12.23
CA LYS A 138 -17.71 -24.64 -11.08
C LYS A 138 -16.25 -25.03 -11.31
N LYS A 139 -15.39 -24.09 -11.68
CA LYS A 139 -13.94 -24.30 -11.50
C LYS A 139 -13.59 -24.08 -10.04
N VAL A 140 -13.12 -25.12 -9.38
CA VAL A 140 -12.34 -25.02 -8.14
C VAL A 140 -10.98 -24.45 -8.54
N MET A 141 -10.56 -23.36 -7.90
CA MET A 141 -9.20 -22.83 -8.06
C MET A 141 -8.23 -23.80 -7.38
N GLU A 142 -7.29 -24.34 -8.15
CA GLU A 142 -6.16 -25.17 -7.69
C GLU A 142 -5.24 -24.39 -6.74
N PRO A 143 -4.58 -25.07 -5.77
CA PRO A 143 -3.97 -24.47 -4.60
C PRO A 143 -2.52 -24.06 -4.88
N SER A 144 -2.23 -22.76 -4.92
CA SER A 144 -0.84 -22.30 -4.94
C SER A 144 -0.12 -22.46 -3.59
N GLN A 145 -0.82 -22.75 -2.48
CA GLN A 145 -0.22 -22.80 -1.14
C GLN A 145 -0.89 -23.89 -0.29
N MET A 146 -0.46 -25.13 -0.50
CA MET A 146 -0.59 -26.18 0.51
C MET A 146 0.61 -26.05 1.45
N ASP A 147 0.42 -25.41 2.60
CA ASP A 147 1.29 -25.68 3.74
C ASP A 147 0.48 -25.71 5.04
N HIS A 148 0.38 -26.95 5.55
CA HIS A 148 0.03 -27.39 6.90
C HIS A 148 -1.43 -27.28 7.40
N LEU A 149 -2.03 -28.47 7.46
CA LEU A 149 -3.27 -28.91 8.09
C LEU A 149 -3.78 -28.07 9.27
N HIS A 150 -5.06 -27.70 9.22
CA HIS A 150 -6.09 -28.05 10.23
C HIS A 150 -7.48 -27.91 9.58
N PRO A 151 -8.47 -28.78 9.90
CA PRO A 151 -9.79 -28.72 9.29
C PRO A 151 -10.59 -27.59 9.94
N VAL A 152 -10.91 -26.55 9.18
CA VAL A 152 -11.81 -25.47 9.63
C VAL A 152 -12.85 -25.18 8.57
N ASP A 153 -14.06 -25.63 8.91
CA ASP A 153 -15.38 -25.20 8.44
C ASP A 153 -15.58 -24.92 6.94
N HIS A 154 -16.26 -25.87 6.30
CA HIS A 154 -17.01 -25.63 5.08
C HIS A 154 -18.00 -24.48 5.30
N THR A 155 -17.72 -23.25 4.85
CA THR A 155 -18.73 -22.26 4.37
C THR A 155 -18.14 -20.87 4.03
N HIS A 156 -17.02 -20.73 3.34
CA HIS A 156 -16.58 -19.40 2.91
C HIS A 156 -16.28 -19.31 1.41
N SER A 157 -17.32 -18.93 0.66
CA SER A 157 -17.32 -18.10 -0.56
C SER A 157 -16.07 -18.23 -1.45
N VAL A 158 -15.89 -19.39 -2.07
CA VAL A 158 -14.80 -19.62 -3.03
C VAL A 158 -15.25 -19.11 -4.39
N ASN A 159 -14.56 -18.07 -4.90
CA ASN A 159 -14.69 -17.47 -6.24
C ASN A 159 -15.26 -18.43 -7.29
N GLN A 160 -16.54 -18.25 -7.61
CA GLN A 160 -17.24 -19.05 -8.60
C GLN A 160 -17.01 -18.40 -9.97
N THR A 161 -16.15 -18.98 -10.81
CA THR A 161 -16.20 -18.68 -12.25
C THR A 161 -17.40 -19.40 -12.85
N PHE A 162 -18.57 -18.79 -12.88
CA PHE A 162 -19.72 -19.31 -13.64
C PHE A 162 -19.52 -19.00 -15.13
N ARG A 163 -19.01 -19.99 -15.86
CA ARG A 163 -19.17 -20.08 -17.32
C ARG A 163 -20.31 -21.05 -17.62
N CYS A 164 -21.29 -20.57 -18.37
CA CYS A 164 -21.59 -21.18 -19.65
C CYS A 164 -20.48 -20.69 -20.63
#